data_AF-A0A2P8CJY3-F1
#
_entry.id   AF-A0A2P8CJY3-F1
#
_cell.length_a   1.000
_cell.length_b   1.000
_cell.length_c   1.000
_cell.angle_alpha   90.00
_cell.angle_beta   90.00
_cell.angle_gamma   90.00
#
_symmetry.space_group_name_H-M   'P 1'
#
loop_
_entity.id
_entity.type
_entity.pdbx_description
1 polymer ?
#
loop_
_entity_poly.entity_id
_entity_poly.type
_entity_poly.pdbx_seq_one_letter_code
_entity_poly.pdbx_strand_id
1 'polypeptide(L)'
;MTDKDLDQYIEKNYRKFLDYANFHASRNGLTNLGSELLNFVLEIVLGDMDRGKVLDLLGRKYGNYNELHTYILGMIKINAFSPRSDFHRKVLNRLPIDDNVNVSHLLLTDETEMQRDISGDVVREMNVLRLLSSRVLNDEELRLFNQKYIKMDHLSNLEGKQEVMYKIMNGADEKLKAMVKFCQFLVKDKAAVMEL
;
A
#
# COMPACT_ATOMS: atom_id res chain seq x y z
N MET A 1 -35.04 22.28 -7.39
CA MET A 1 -33.73 22.72 -7.88
C MET A 1 -33.34 21.77 -8.99
N THR A 2 -32.92 22.28 -10.15
CA THR A 2 -32.56 21.49 -11.33
C THR A 2 -31.07 21.62 -11.62
N ASP A 3 -30.53 20.73 -12.46
CA ASP A 3 -29.11 20.80 -12.86
C ASP A 3 -28.73 22.12 -13.51
N LYS A 4 -29.63 22.70 -14.31
CA LYS A 4 -29.43 24.02 -14.91
C LYS A 4 -29.24 25.13 -13.87
N ASP A 5 -29.91 25.01 -12.72
CA ASP A 5 -29.77 25.99 -11.64
C ASP A 5 -28.39 25.88 -10.97
N LEU A 6 -27.82 24.67 -10.90
CA LEU A 6 -26.48 24.45 -10.39
C LEU A 6 -25.42 24.99 -11.34
N ASP A 7 -25.53 24.71 -12.64
CA ASP A 7 -24.55 25.16 -13.62
C ASP A 7 -24.47 26.70 -13.67
N GLN A 8 -25.63 27.37 -13.72
CA GLN A 8 -25.69 28.84 -13.62
C GLN A 8 -25.12 29.36 -12.29
N TYR A 9 -25.36 28.65 -11.20
CA TYR A 9 -24.81 29.01 -9.90
C TYR A 9 -23.28 28.93 -9.89
N ILE A 10 -22.70 27.86 -10.43
CA ILE A 10 -21.25 27.67 -10.51
C ILE A 10 -20.64 28.73 -11.42
N GLU A 11 -21.17 28.93 -12.64
CA GLU A 11 -20.67 29.95 -13.58
C GLU A 11 -20.64 31.36 -12.96
N LYS A 12 -21.73 31.75 -12.30
CA LYS A 12 -21.85 33.07 -11.67
C LYS A 12 -20.84 33.28 -10.54
N ASN A 13 -20.48 32.22 -9.82
CA ASN A 13 -19.60 32.31 -8.64
C ASN A 13 -18.17 31.83 -8.92
N TYR A 14 -17.89 31.28 -10.10
CA TYR A 14 -16.61 30.67 -10.46
C TYR A 14 -15.44 31.60 -10.18
N ARG A 15 -15.52 32.85 -10.66
CA ARG A 15 -14.46 33.85 -10.46
C ARG A 15 -14.19 34.11 -8.97
N LYS A 16 -15.22 34.19 -8.13
CA LYS A 16 -15.07 34.40 -6.69
C LYS A 16 -14.43 33.19 -6.01
N PHE A 17 -14.80 31.99 -6.42
CA PHE A 17 -14.16 30.78 -5.93
C PHE A 17 -12.70 30.69 -6.36
N LEU A 18 -12.37 31.12 -7.58
CA LEU A 18 -11.01 31.17 -8.08
C LEU A 18 -10.15 32.17 -7.31
N ASP A 19 -10.66 33.37 -7.05
CA ASP A 19 -9.97 34.37 -6.23
C ASP A 19 -9.70 33.83 -4.81
N TYR A 20 -10.68 33.14 -4.22
CA TYR A 20 -10.54 32.52 -2.91
C TYR A 20 -9.54 31.36 -2.90
N ALA A 21 -9.56 30.51 -3.93
CA ALA A 21 -8.61 29.42 -4.12
C ALA A 21 -7.19 29.95 -4.29
N ASN A 22 -7.00 30.98 -5.13
CA ASN A 22 -5.71 31.63 -5.32
C ASN A 22 -5.17 32.23 -4.02
N PHE A 23 -6.01 32.91 -3.23
CA PHE A 23 -5.62 33.46 -1.94
C PHE A 23 -5.13 32.38 -0.98
N HIS A 24 -5.89 31.29 -0.82
CA HIS A 24 -5.54 30.21 0.08
C HIS A 24 -4.37 29.36 -0.41
N ALA A 25 -4.27 29.13 -1.72
CA ALA A 25 -3.15 28.42 -2.33
C ALA A 25 -1.84 29.21 -2.12
N SER A 26 -1.82 30.51 -2.46
CA SER A 26 -0.65 31.37 -2.30
C SER A 26 -0.19 31.45 -0.85
N ARG A 27 -1.13 31.54 0.11
CA ARG A 27 -0.81 31.59 1.54
C ARG A 27 -0.16 30.31 2.07
N ASN A 28 -0.37 29.16 1.42
CA ASN A 28 0.19 27.87 1.81
C ASN A 28 1.38 27.44 0.92
N GLY A 29 1.95 28.36 0.13
CA GLY A 29 3.09 28.06 -0.74
C GLY A 29 2.75 27.31 -2.04
N LEU A 30 1.45 27.19 -2.36
CA LEU A 30 0.94 26.58 -3.59
C LEU A 30 0.74 27.67 -4.67
N THR A 31 1.78 28.44 -4.94
CA THR A 31 1.72 29.55 -5.90
C THR A 31 1.38 29.03 -7.30
N ASN A 32 0.48 29.72 -8.01
CA ASN A 32 -0.04 29.36 -9.33
C ASN A 32 -0.90 28.09 -9.42
N LEU A 33 -1.20 27.42 -8.30
CA LEU A 33 -2.03 26.19 -8.31
C LEU A 33 -3.50 26.43 -7.90
N GLY A 34 -3.94 27.69 -7.84
CA GLY A 34 -5.30 28.00 -7.38
C GLY A 34 -6.39 27.55 -8.35
N SER A 35 -6.11 27.52 -9.66
CA SER A 35 -7.00 26.97 -10.68
C SER A 35 -7.16 25.45 -10.54
N GLU A 36 -6.07 24.74 -10.36
CA GLU A 36 -6.00 23.29 -10.18
C GLU A 36 -6.71 22.90 -8.90
N LEU A 37 -6.51 23.66 -7.83
CA LEU A 37 -7.21 23.49 -6.57
C LEU A 37 -8.73 23.66 -6.72
N LEU A 38 -9.18 24.70 -7.43
CA LEU A 38 -10.60 24.91 -7.68
C LEU A 38 -11.20 23.79 -8.52
N ASN A 39 -10.54 23.41 -9.62
CA ASN A 39 -11.00 22.34 -10.49
C ASN A 39 -11.13 21.02 -9.73
N PHE A 40 -10.14 20.68 -8.91
CA PHE A 40 -10.18 19.49 -8.06
C PHE A 40 -11.40 19.50 -7.10
N VAL A 41 -11.70 20.64 -6.49
CA VAL A 41 -12.87 20.77 -5.61
C VAL A 41 -14.18 20.66 -6.40
N LEU A 42 -14.26 21.26 -7.59
CA LEU A 42 -15.44 21.18 -8.45
C LEU A 42 -15.65 19.76 -8.99
N GLU A 43 -14.60 19.01 -9.30
CA GLU A 43 -14.70 17.59 -9.66
C GLU A 43 -15.32 16.77 -8.53
N ILE A 44 -14.91 17.00 -7.28
CA ILE A 44 -15.52 16.32 -6.13
C ILE A 44 -17.00 16.69 -5.99
N VAL A 45 -17.34 17.97 -6.14
CA VAL A 45 -18.71 18.46 -5.94
C VAL A 45 -19.64 18.06 -7.08
N LEU A 46 -19.17 18.10 -8.33
CA LEU A 46 -19.99 17.87 -9.52
C LEU A 46 -19.95 16.42 -10.01
N GLY A 47 -18.86 15.71 -9.77
CA GLY A 47 -18.63 14.33 -10.24
C GLY A 47 -18.76 13.28 -9.14
N ASP A 48 -18.08 13.46 -8.00
CA ASP A 48 -18.00 12.41 -6.97
C ASP A 48 -19.17 12.44 -5.98
N MET A 49 -19.72 13.62 -5.69
CA MET A 49 -20.82 13.76 -4.72
C MET A 49 -22.16 13.33 -5.32
N ASP A 50 -22.98 12.66 -4.51
CA ASP A 50 -24.36 12.35 -4.87
C ASP A 50 -25.14 13.61 -5.29
N ARG A 51 -25.80 13.51 -6.45
CA ARG A 51 -26.45 14.65 -7.09
C ARG A 51 -27.62 15.19 -6.27
N GLY A 52 -28.38 14.29 -5.63
CA GLY A 52 -29.48 14.68 -4.74
C GLY A 52 -28.98 15.55 -3.59
N LYS A 53 -27.86 15.16 -2.99
CA LYS A 53 -27.21 15.94 -1.93
C LYS A 53 -26.70 17.30 -2.39
N VAL A 54 -26.09 17.40 -3.56
CA VAL A 54 -25.59 18.69 -4.10
C VAL A 54 -26.75 19.67 -4.32
N LEU A 55 -27.84 19.19 -4.90
CA LEU A 55 -29.04 20.01 -5.14
C LEU A 55 -29.73 20.43 -3.83
N ASP A 56 -29.71 19.57 -2.81
CA ASP A 56 -30.20 19.90 -1.47
C ASP A 56 -29.33 21.00 -0.81
N LEU A 57 -28.00 20.87 -0.86
CA LEU A 57 -27.07 21.90 -0.39
C LEU A 57 -27.23 23.24 -1.13
N LEU A 58 -27.57 23.19 -2.42
CA LEU A 58 -27.87 24.39 -3.21
C LEU A 58 -29.19 25.05 -2.75
N GLY A 59 -30.17 24.24 -2.34
CA GLY A 59 -31.47 24.68 -1.84
C GLY A 59 -31.47 25.22 -0.43
N ARG A 60 -30.62 24.68 0.45
CA ARG A 60 -30.48 25.13 1.83
C ARG A 60 -29.74 26.46 1.89
N LYS A 61 -30.47 27.51 2.28
CA LYS A 61 -29.93 28.86 2.44
C LYS A 61 -29.87 29.25 3.91
N TYR A 62 -28.73 29.80 4.31
CA TYR A 62 -28.54 30.45 5.59
C TYR A 62 -28.20 31.93 5.34
N GLY A 63 -29.21 32.79 5.44
CA GLY A 63 -29.11 34.21 5.08
C GLY A 63 -28.82 34.40 3.58
N ASN A 64 -27.73 35.10 3.27
CA ASN A 64 -27.34 35.41 1.88
C ASN A 64 -26.54 34.31 1.19
N TYR A 65 -26.14 33.26 1.90
CA TYR A 65 -25.31 32.17 1.38
C TYR A 65 -26.07 30.85 1.42
N ASN A 66 -25.82 29.98 0.44
CA ASN A 66 -26.28 28.60 0.49
C ASN A 66 -25.22 27.69 1.10
N GLU A 67 -25.65 26.55 1.63
CA GLU A 67 -24.74 25.57 2.26
C GLU A 67 -23.71 25.06 1.25
N LEU A 68 -24.08 24.95 -0.03
CA LEU A 68 -23.14 24.61 -1.10
C LEU A 68 -21.96 25.59 -1.19
N HIS A 69 -22.22 26.90 -1.05
CA HIS A 69 -21.17 27.93 -1.05
C HIS A 69 -20.17 27.66 0.07
N THR A 70 -20.68 27.47 1.30
CA THR A 70 -19.86 27.23 2.48
C THR A 70 -19.09 25.93 2.35
N TYR A 71 -19.70 24.89 1.78
CA TYR A 71 -19.06 23.61 1.51
C TYR A 71 -17.88 23.77 0.54
N ILE A 72 -18.08 24.44 -0.60
CA ILE A 72 -17.02 24.67 -1.60
C ILE A 72 -15.86 25.45 -0.97
N LEU A 73 -16.14 26.55 -0.26
CA LEU A 73 -15.10 27.33 0.42
C LEU A 73 -14.35 26.50 1.47
N GLY A 74 -15.06 25.68 2.24
CA GLY A 74 -14.49 24.74 3.20
C GLY A 74 -13.55 23.74 2.53
N MET A 75 -13.98 23.14 1.42
CA MET A 75 -13.18 22.18 0.66
C MET A 75 -11.91 22.81 0.06
N ILE A 76 -12.01 24.03 -0.48
CA ILE A 76 -10.85 24.79 -0.96
C ILE A 76 -9.85 24.99 0.18
N LYS A 77 -10.32 25.44 1.34
CA LYS A 77 -9.45 25.70 2.51
C LYS A 77 -8.77 24.44 3.03
N ILE A 78 -9.50 23.32 3.13
CA ILE A 78 -8.95 22.05 3.61
C ILE A 78 -7.87 21.54 2.65
N ASN A 79 -8.14 21.56 1.34
CA ASN A 79 -7.21 21.06 0.33
C ASN A 79 -5.99 21.96 0.14
N ALA A 80 -6.12 23.27 0.36
CA ALA A 80 -4.98 24.18 0.36
C ALA A 80 -4.07 24.01 1.59
N PHE A 81 -4.64 23.75 2.77
CA PHE A 81 -3.89 23.76 4.03
C PHE A 81 -3.35 22.38 4.44
N SER A 82 -4.10 21.31 4.20
CA SER A 82 -3.75 19.99 4.73
C SER A 82 -2.75 19.27 3.82
N PRO A 83 -1.54 18.93 4.32
CA PRO A 83 -0.56 18.17 3.54
C PRO A 83 -1.01 16.74 3.22
N ARG A 84 -1.99 16.23 3.98
CA ARG A 84 -2.60 14.90 3.77
C ARG A 84 -3.87 14.97 2.94
N SER A 85 -4.22 16.13 2.39
CA SER A 85 -5.38 16.26 1.52
C SER A 85 -5.22 15.44 0.25
N ASP A 86 -6.36 15.08 -0.34
CA ASP A 86 -6.38 14.37 -1.61
C ASP A 86 -5.79 15.19 -2.74
N PHE A 87 -5.94 16.52 -2.70
CA PHE A 87 -5.26 17.42 -3.63
C PHE A 87 -3.75 17.26 -3.58
N HIS A 88 -3.13 17.27 -2.40
CA HIS A 88 -1.69 17.07 -2.26
C HIS A 88 -1.25 15.69 -2.76
N ARG A 89 -1.99 14.64 -2.40
CA ARG A 89 -1.67 13.28 -2.80
C ARG A 89 -1.83 13.03 -4.31
N LYS A 90 -2.86 13.60 -4.93
CA LYS A 90 -3.22 13.32 -6.33
C LYS A 90 -2.60 14.31 -7.31
N VAL A 91 -2.38 15.56 -6.93
CA VAL A 91 -1.91 16.62 -7.84
C VAL A 91 -0.43 16.94 -7.59
N LEU A 92 -0.04 17.19 -6.34
CA LEU A 92 1.35 17.54 -6.03
C LEU A 92 2.29 16.34 -6.05
N ASN A 93 1.90 15.22 -5.43
CA ASN A 93 2.75 14.02 -5.39
C ASN A 93 2.76 13.24 -6.72
N ARG A 94 1.91 13.60 -7.68
CA ARG A 94 1.96 13.09 -9.06
C ARG A 94 2.91 13.89 -9.96
N LEU A 95 3.58 14.93 -9.45
CA LEU A 95 4.68 15.58 -10.14
C LEU A 95 6.01 14.93 -9.77
N PRO A 96 6.45 13.86 -10.47
CA PRO A 96 7.85 13.67 -10.77
C PRO A 96 8.00 13.82 -12.29
N ILE A 97 7.87 15.04 -12.79
CA ILE A 97 8.54 15.37 -14.06
C ILE A 97 9.92 15.84 -13.61
N ASP A 98 10.79 14.86 -13.36
CA ASP A 98 12.21 15.15 -13.36
C ASP A 98 12.56 15.45 -14.82
N ASP A 99 12.81 16.74 -15.13
CA ASP A 99 13.24 17.20 -16.45
C ASP A 99 14.57 16.55 -16.91
N ASN A 100 15.23 15.81 -16.02
CA ASN A 100 16.45 15.05 -16.26
C ASN A 100 16.18 13.55 -16.57
N VAL A 101 14.92 13.14 -16.79
CA VAL A 101 14.59 11.76 -17.19
C VAL A 101 15.11 11.51 -18.60
N ASN A 102 16.25 10.83 -18.65
CA ASN A 102 16.82 10.37 -19.91
C ASN A 102 15.96 9.23 -20.48
N VAL A 103 15.10 9.57 -21.43
CA VAL A 103 14.26 8.63 -22.21
C VAL A 103 15.05 7.50 -22.88
N SER A 104 16.36 7.64 -23.04
CA SER A 104 17.24 6.57 -23.55
C SER A 104 17.32 5.35 -22.62
N HIS A 105 16.98 5.49 -21.33
CA HIS A 105 16.91 4.37 -20.38
C HIS A 105 15.60 3.56 -20.49
N LEU A 106 14.61 4.04 -21.24
CA LEU A 106 13.38 3.28 -21.53
C LEU A 106 13.55 2.28 -22.68
N LEU A 107 14.73 2.22 -23.29
CA LEU A 107 15.16 1.10 -24.13
C LEU A 107 15.59 -0.07 -23.22
N LEU A 108 14.67 -0.53 -22.38
CA LEU A 108 14.81 -1.84 -21.77
C LEU A 108 14.64 -2.84 -22.93
N THR A 109 15.68 -3.61 -23.19
CA THR A 109 15.49 -4.80 -24.02
C THR A 109 14.51 -5.68 -23.25
N ASP A 110 13.47 -6.23 -23.90
CA ASP A 110 12.62 -7.25 -23.30
C ASP A 110 13.49 -8.48 -23.04
N GLU A 111 14.26 -8.46 -21.95
CA GLU A 111 14.80 -9.67 -21.40
C GLU A 111 13.59 -10.48 -20.96
N THR A 112 13.39 -11.63 -21.59
CA THR A 112 12.50 -12.66 -21.06
C THR A 112 13.10 -13.10 -19.73
N GLU A 113 12.80 -12.37 -18.65
CA GLU A 113 13.02 -12.86 -17.31
C GLU A 113 12.29 -14.19 -17.23
N MET A 114 13.06 -15.28 -17.17
CA MET A 114 12.53 -16.59 -16.83
C MET A 114 11.80 -16.40 -15.51
N GLN A 115 10.47 -16.35 -15.56
CA GLN A 115 9.63 -16.13 -14.39
C GLN A 115 9.93 -17.28 -13.43
N ARG A 116 10.75 -17.01 -12.42
CA ARG A 116 11.14 -18.03 -11.45
C ARG A 116 9.85 -18.47 -10.76
N ASP A 117 9.54 -19.75 -10.83
CA ASP A 117 8.38 -20.32 -10.14
C ASP A 117 8.69 -20.35 -8.63
N ILE A 118 8.55 -19.18 -8.00
CA ILE A 118 8.76 -18.98 -6.56
C ILE A 118 7.86 -19.94 -5.77
N SER A 119 6.66 -20.22 -6.28
CA SER A 119 5.73 -21.15 -5.65
C SER A 119 6.27 -22.58 -5.69
N GLY A 120 6.77 -23.02 -6.84
CA GLY A 120 7.42 -24.31 -7.01
C GLY A 120 8.67 -24.48 -6.14
N ASP A 121 9.50 -23.43 -6.05
CA ASP A 121 10.70 -23.42 -5.22
C ASP A 121 10.35 -23.54 -3.72
N VAL A 122 9.37 -22.78 -3.23
CA VAL A 122 8.89 -22.85 -1.84
C VAL A 122 8.32 -24.23 -1.50
N VAL A 123 7.54 -24.84 -2.40
CA VAL A 123 6.98 -26.18 -2.17
C VAL A 123 8.09 -27.24 -2.09
N ARG A 124 9.11 -27.15 -2.94
CA ARG A 124 10.27 -28.05 -2.91
C ARG A 124 11.03 -27.92 -1.59
N GLU A 125 11.35 -26.71 -1.17
CA GLU A 125 12.05 -26.45 0.10
C GLU A 125 11.24 -26.97 1.30
N MET A 126 9.93 -26.72 1.32
CA MET A 126 9.07 -27.18 2.41
C MET A 126 8.98 -28.71 2.48
N ASN A 127 8.98 -29.41 1.33
CA ASN A 127 9.01 -30.87 1.30
C ASN A 127 10.34 -31.44 1.81
N VAL A 128 11.47 -30.80 1.50
CA VAL A 128 12.78 -31.17 2.04
C VAL A 128 12.81 -31.01 3.55
N LEU A 129 12.30 -29.89 4.07
CA LEU A 129 12.21 -29.65 5.51
C LEU A 129 11.35 -30.70 6.22
N ARG A 130 10.21 -31.10 5.64
CA ARG A 130 9.35 -32.17 6.18
C ARG A 130 10.04 -33.53 6.23
N LEU A 131 10.78 -33.88 5.17
CA LEU A 131 11.52 -35.14 5.13
C LEU A 131 12.66 -35.15 6.16
N LEU A 132 13.41 -34.05 6.27
CA LEU A 132 14.50 -33.94 7.23
C LEU A 132 13.99 -33.95 8.67
N SER A 133 12.94 -33.18 8.98
CA SER A 133 12.37 -33.15 10.33
C SER A 133 11.85 -34.52 10.76
N SER A 134 11.20 -35.27 9.86
CA SER A 134 10.71 -36.63 10.16
C SER A 134 11.81 -37.65 10.45
N ARG A 135 13.06 -37.39 10.02
CA ARG A 135 14.20 -38.31 10.21
C ARG A 135 15.13 -37.91 11.35
N VAL A 136 15.17 -36.63 11.69
CA VAL A 136 16.15 -36.05 12.62
C VAL A 136 15.53 -35.75 13.98
N LEU A 137 14.24 -35.44 14.03
CA LEU A 137 13.55 -35.06 15.26
C LEU A 137 12.87 -36.27 15.90
N ASN A 138 12.80 -36.26 17.23
CA ASN A 138 12.01 -37.20 18.00
C ASN A 138 10.50 -36.88 17.87
N ASP A 139 9.62 -37.81 18.20
CA ASP A 139 8.16 -37.65 18.02
C ASP A 139 7.58 -36.38 18.70
N GLU A 140 8.08 -36.04 19.90
CA GLU A 140 7.66 -34.82 20.62
C GLU A 140 8.20 -33.53 19.96
N GLU A 141 9.47 -33.54 19.53
CA GLU A 141 10.10 -32.43 18.81
C GLU A 141 9.41 -32.19 17.47
N LEU A 142 9.07 -33.26 16.75
CA LEU A 142 8.37 -33.22 15.47
C LEU A 142 6.94 -32.70 15.62
N ARG A 143 6.23 -33.11 16.68
CA ARG A 143 4.87 -32.62 16.97
C ARG A 143 4.87 -31.11 17.21
N LEU A 144 5.76 -30.62 18.06
CA LEU A 144 5.89 -29.19 18.36
C LEU A 144 6.36 -28.38 17.14
N PHE A 145 7.32 -28.92 16.39
CA PHE A 145 7.80 -28.33 15.15
C PHE A 145 6.68 -28.17 14.11
N ASN A 146 5.90 -29.22 13.89
CA ASN A 146 4.78 -29.20 12.94
C ASN A 146 3.67 -28.24 13.38
N GLN A 147 3.37 -28.17 14.68
CA GLN A 147 2.37 -27.23 15.20
C GLN A 147 2.80 -25.78 15.01
N LYS A 148 4.06 -25.43 15.32
CA LYS A 148 4.52 -24.04 15.17
C LYS A 148 4.77 -23.64 13.71
N TYR A 149 5.46 -24.47 12.93
CA TYR A 149 5.96 -24.06 11.61
C TYR A 149 5.07 -24.49 10.45
N ILE A 150 4.32 -25.59 10.57
CA ILE A 150 3.41 -26.06 9.51
C ILE A 150 1.98 -25.56 9.74
N LYS A 151 1.48 -25.64 10.98
CA LYS A 151 0.13 -25.18 11.33
C LYS A 151 0.07 -23.70 11.72
N MET A 152 1.22 -23.06 11.93
CA MET A 152 1.32 -21.67 12.39
C MET A 152 0.57 -21.39 13.71
N ASP A 153 0.48 -22.40 14.58
CA ASP A 153 -0.14 -22.21 15.89
C ASP A 153 0.79 -21.44 16.84
N HIS A 154 0.23 -20.54 17.63
CA HIS A 154 0.97 -19.85 18.66
C HIS A 154 1.34 -20.81 19.81
N LEU A 155 2.61 -20.75 20.26
CA LEU A 155 3.13 -21.56 21.38
C LEU A 155 2.32 -21.41 22.68
N SER A 156 1.61 -20.29 22.84
CA SER A 156 0.71 -20.04 23.98
C SER A 156 -0.52 -20.94 24.00
N ASN A 157 -0.92 -21.48 22.85
CA ASN A 157 -2.09 -22.35 22.70
C ASN A 157 -1.74 -23.83 22.87
N LEU A 158 -0.47 -24.17 23.12
CA LEU A 158 0.00 -25.53 23.30
C LEU A 158 -0.04 -25.92 24.77
N GLU A 159 -0.55 -27.12 25.06
CA GLU A 159 -0.58 -27.67 26.42
C GLU A 159 0.84 -27.93 26.93
N GLY A 160 1.34 -27.08 27.83
CA GLY A 160 2.65 -27.24 28.46
C GLY A 160 3.24 -25.95 29.03
N LYS A 161 4.30 -26.09 29.83
CA LYS A 161 5.09 -24.93 30.29
C LYS A 161 5.90 -24.37 29.11
N GLN A 162 5.67 -23.12 28.76
CA GLN A 162 6.32 -22.46 27.61
C GLN A 162 7.84 -22.60 27.61
N GLU A 163 8.49 -22.46 28.77
CA GLU A 163 9.95 -22.61 28.90
C GLU A 163 10.48 -23.98 28.45
N VAL A 164 9.73 -25.04 28.73
CA VAL A 164 10.09 -26.42 28.33
C VAL A 164 9.95 -26.57 26.83
N MET A 165 8.87 -26.02 26.26
CA MET A 165 8.65 -26.04 24.81
C MET A 165 9.75 -25.27 24.07
N TYR A 166 10.16 -24.09 24.54
CA TYR A 166 11.27 -23.34 23.92
C TYR A 166 12.59 -24.11 23.96
N LYS A 167 12.89 -24.83 25.05
CA LYS A 167 14.11 -25.65 25.14
C LYS A 167 14.09 -26.80 24.12
N ILE A 168 12.97 -27.51 24.02
CA ILE A 168 12.80 -28.62 23.06
C ILE A 168 12.92 -28.10 21.61
N MET A 169 12.28 -26.95 21.33
CA MET A 169 12.35 -26.32 20.01
C MET A 169 13.74 -25.84 19.63
N ASN A 170 14.47 -25.22 20.54
CA ASN A 170 15.84 -24.78 20.27
C ASN A 170 16.75 -25.98 19.98
N GLY A 171 16.59 -27.08 20.73
CA GLY A 171 17.30 -28.33 20.46
C GLY A 171 16.96 -28.92 19.08
N ALA A 172 15.69 -28.91 18.69
CA ALA A 172 15.24 -29.34 17.36
C ALA A 172 15.85 -28.47 16.25
N ASP A 173 15.86 -27.14 16.42
CA ASP A 173 16.44 -26.20 15.47
C ASP A 173 17.95 -26.40 15.31
N GLU A 174 18.68 -26.69 16.39
CA GLU A 174 20.11 -27.01 16.33
C GLU A 174 20.40 -28.31 15.58
N LYS A 175 19.63 -29.37 15.84
CA LYS A 175 19.75 -30.66 15.13
C LYS A 175 19.49 -30.49 13.63
N LEU A 176 18.46 -29.74 13.26
CA LEU A 176 18.14 -29.45 11.87
C LEU A 176 19.23 -28.62 11.19
N LYS A 177 19.74 -27.58 11.84
CA LYS A 177 20.85 -26.77 11.31
C LYS A 177 22.12 -27.60 11.11
N ALA A 178 22.45 -28.49 12.05
CA ALA A 178 23.58 -29.39 11.94
C ALA A 178 23.43 -30.33 10.74
N MET A 179 22.24 -30.92 10.56
CA MET A 179 21.97 -31.81 9.43
C MET A 179 22.00 -31.07 8.08
N VAL A 180 21.42 -29.85 7.99
CA VAL A 180 21.48 -29.05 6.76
C VAL A 180 22.92 -28.71 6.39
N LYS A 181 23.76 -28.31 7.37
CA LYS A 181 25.19 -28.07 7.14
C LYS A 181 25.91 -29.33 6.66
N PHE A 182 25.60 -30.49 7.25
CA PHE A 182 26.15 -31.77 6.84
C PHE A 182 25.74 -32.14 5.40
N CYS A 183 24.47 -31.98 5.04
CA CYS A 183 24.00 -32.21 3.67
C CYS A 183 24.64 -31.24 2.66
N GLN A 184 24.79 -29.96 3.00
CA GLN A 184 25.48 -28.98 2.16
C GLN A 184 26.95 -29.31 1.96
N PHE A 185 27.62 -29.82 2.99
CA PHE A 185 28.99 -30.31 2.90
C PHE A 185 29.10 -31.48 1.92
N LEU A 186 28.22 -32.49 2.03
CA LEU A 186 28.21 -33.65 1.12
C LEU A 186 27.89 -33.29 -0.33
N VAL A 187 27.05 -32.29 -0.58
CA VAL A 187 26.73 -31.82 -1.94
C VAL A 187 27.92 -31.08 -2.56
N LYS A 188 28.63 -30.27 -1.78
CA LYS A 188 29.87 -29.60 -2.24
C LYS A 188 30.98 -30.60 -2.56
N ASP A 189 31.11 -31.65 -1.75
CA ASP A 189 32.10 -32.71 -1.97
C ASP A 189 31.76 -33.57 -3.22
N LYS A 190 30.47 -33.88 -3.43
CA LYS A 190 30.01 -34.54 -4.67
C LYS A 190 30.17 -33.69 -5.93
N ALA A 191 30.01 -32.37 -5.84
CA ALA A 191 30.27 -31.47 -6.97
C ALA A 191 31.76 -31.46 -7.35
N ALA A 192 32.66 -31.51 -6.36
CA ALA A 192 34.10 -31.62 -6.59
C ALA A 192 34.53 -32.97 -7.20
N VAL A 193 33.78 -34.05 -6.96
CA VAL A 193 34.07 -35.38 -7.52
C VAL A 193 33.48 -35.58 -8.93
N MET A 194 32.48 -34.81 -9.35
CA MET A 194 31.94 -34.85 -10.73
C MET A 194 32.67 -33.92 -11.72
N GLU A 195 33.65 -33.14 -11.27
CA GLU A 195 34.53 -32.31 -12.12
C GLU A 195 35.90 -32.97 -12.41
N LEU A 196 36.06 -34.26 -12.12
CA LEU A 196 37.21 -35.11 -12.49
C LEU A 196 36.78 -36.22 -13.45
#